data_AF-A0A6V8L3N8-F1
#
_entry.id   AF-A0A6V8L3N8-F1
#
_cell.length_a   1.000
_cell.length_b   1.000
_cell.length_c   1.000
_cell.angle_alpha   90.00
_cell.angle_beta   90.00
_cell.angle_gamma   90.00
#
_symmetry.space_group_name_H-M   'P 1'
#
loop_
_entity.id
_entity.type
_entity.pdbx_description
1 polymer ?
#
loop_
_entity_poly.entity_id
_entity_poly.type
_entity_poly.pdbx_seq_one_letter_code
_entity_poly.pdbx_strand_id
1 'polypeptide(L)'
;MADDELRGQSTGDAQTLQTRILGAVNLENDAIHQRVVARALGNALVVVVQEYLEGNSSPEDVELFFEVHGHEPTDVDVWPAEILADLGRQIPADARRDIRDRALEAALQYVRSSSPLAWG
;
A
#
# COMPACT_ATOMS: atom_id res chain seq x y z
N MET A 1 14.02 18.18 7.81
CA MET A 1 12.94 18.08 8.82
C MET A 1 11.64 17.60 8.21
N ALA A 2 11.24 18.05 7.01
CA ALA A 2 9.99 17.61 6.37
C ALA A 2 9.96 16.11 5.98
N ASP A 3 11.07 15.53 5.49
CA ASP A 3 11.09 14.12 5.06
C ASP A 3 10.93 13.10 6.19
N ASP A 4 11.44 13.41 7.39
CA ASP A 4 11.34 12.50 8.54
C ASP A 4 9.92 12.45 9.09
N GLU A 5 9.24 13.61 9.10
CA GLU A 5 7.83 13.72 9.50
C GLU A 5 6.89 13.02 8.49
N LEU A 6 7.14 13.20 7.19
CA LEU A 6 6.37 12.52 6.13
C LEU A 6 6.56 11.00 6.19
N ARG A 7 7.79 10.54 6.44
CA ARG A 7 8.07 9.11 6.61
C ARG A 7 7.38 8.57 7.86
N GLY A 8 7.45 9.28 8.98
CA GLY A 8 6.75 8.91 10.22
C GLY A 8 5.23 8.82 10.02
N GLN A 9 4.63 9.80 9.33
CA GLN A 9 3.20 9.79 9.00
C GLN A 9 2.83 8.62 8.09
N SER A 10 3.61 8.34 7.06
CA SER A 10 3.34 7.28 6.09
C SER A 10 3.45 5.88 6.72
N THR A 11 4.39 5.70 7.64
CA THR A 11 4.48 4.49 8.47
C THR A 11 3.23 4.32 9.34
N GLY A 12 2.77 5.37 10.02
CA GLY A 12 1.56 5.33 10.83
C GLY A 12 0.30 5.03 10.01
N ASP A 13 0.20 5.64 8.82
CA ASP A 13 -0.90 5.41 7.87
C ASP A 13 -0.90 3.95 7.37
N ALA A 14 0.26 3.42 6.97
CA ALA A 14 0.42 2.03 6.56
C ALA A 14 -0.02 1.05 7.67
N GLN A 15 0.48 1.25 8.88
CA GLN A 15 0.12 0.42 10.04
C GLN A 15 -1.38 0.48 10.35
N THR A 16 -2.00 1.65 10.21
CA THR A 16 -3.44 1.82 10.41
C THR A 16 -4.22 1.02 9.36
N LEU A 17 -3.83 1.10 8.08
CA LEU A 17 -4.48 0.34 7.01
C LEU A 17 -4.30 -1.17 7.20
N GLN A 18 -3.09 -1.63 7.52
CA GLN A 18 -2.81 -3.04 7.78
C GLN A 18 -3.64 -3.56 8.98
N THR A 19 -3.73 -2.79 10.07
CA THR A 19 -4.56 -3.13 11.23
C THR A 19 -6.04 -3.23 10.86
N ARG A 20 -6.53 -2.32 10.01
CA ARG A 20 -7.92 -2.37 9.50
C ARG A 20 -8.17 -3.63 8.68
N ILE A 21 -7.21 -4.05 7.86
CA ILE A 21 -7.32 -5.28 7.08
C ILE A 21 -7.41 -6.48 8.03
N LEU A 22 -6.45 -6.64 8.94
CA LEU A 22 -6.42 -7.72 9.93
C LEU A 22 -7.74 -7.82 10.71
N GLY A 23 -8.22 -6.70 11.25
CA GLY A 23 -9.47 -6.65 12.00
C GLY A 23 -10.71 -6.99 11.15
N ALA A 24 -10.74 -6.58 9.89
CA ALA A 24 -11.87 -6.83 8.99
C ALA A 24 -11.92 -8.25 8.40
N VAL A 25 -10.81 -9.01 8.50
CA VAL A 25 -10.75 -10.43 8.15
C VAL A 25 -10.59 -11.34 9.37
N ASN A 26 -10.65 -10.78 10.57
CA ASN A 26 -10.54 -11.49 11.85
C ASN A 26 -9.27 -12.37 11.95
N LEU A 27 -8.14 -11.83 11.47
CA LEU A 27 -6.83 -12.47 11.60
C LEU A 27 -6.11 -11.96 12.85
N GLU A 28 -5.28 -12.82 13.41
CA GLU A 28 -4.39 -12.46 14.51
C GLU A 28 -3.30 -11.50 14.05
N ASN A 29 -2.88 -10.62 14.96
CA ASN A 29 -1.82 -9.66 14.68
C ASN A 29 -0.44 -10.28 14.95
N ASP A 30 -0.10 -11.32 14.19
CA ASP A 30 1.21 -11.97 14.21
C ASP A 30 2.06 -11.62 12.98
N ALA A 31 3.34 -11.97 13.01
CA ALA A 31 4.29 -11.61 11.97
C ALA A 31 3.95 -12.20 10.58
N ILE A 32 3.31 -13.38 10.53
CA ILE A 32 2.95 -14.02 9.27
C ILE A 32 1.79 -13.24 8.63
N HIS A 33 0.72 -13.01 9.39
CA HIS A 33 -0.44 -12.27 8.89
C HIS A 33 -0.10 -10.81 8.59
N GLN A 34 0.76 -10.16 9.38
CA GLN A 34 1.27 -8.82 9.08
C GLN A 34 1.95 -8.78 7.71
N ARG A 35 2.85 -9.74 7.43
CA ARG A 35 3.56 -9.79 6.15
C ARG A 35 2.61 -10.04 4.97
N VAL A 36 1.62 -10.93 5.13
CA VAL A 36 0.57 -11.17 4.12
C VAL A 36 -0.22 -9.91 3.84
N VAL A 37 -0.63 -9.19 4.89
CA VAL A 37 -1.40 -7.96 4.76
C VAL A 37 -0.56 -6.82 4.18
N ALA A 38 0.71 -6.69 4.56
CA ALA A 38 1.64 -5.73 3.98
C ALA A 38 1.85 -5.98 2.48
N ARG A 39 2.04 -7.24 2.07
CA ARG A 39 2.10 -7.65 0.66
C ARG A 39 0.81 -7.31 -0.08
N ALA A 40 -0.34 -7.67 0.49
CA ALA A 40 -1.64 -7.41 -0.11
C ALA A 40 -1.88 -5.90 -0.32
N LEU A 41 -1.56 -5.10 0.70
CA LEU A 41 -1.68 -3.66 0.64
C LEU A 41 -0.69 -3.03 -0.34
N GLY A 42 0.57 -3.49 -0.36
CA GLY A 42 1.60 -2.99 -1.30
C GLY A 42 1.19 -3.23 -2.75
N ASN A 43 0.77 -4.45 -3.09
CA ASN A 43 0.25 -4.77 -4.42
C ASN A 43 -0.97 -3.92 -4.79
N ALA A 44 -1.93 -3.77 -3.86
CA ALA A 44 -3.12 -2.97 -4.09
C ALA A 44 -2.77 -1.48 -4.33
N LEU A 45 -1.82 -0.94 -3.56
CA LEU A 45 -1.32 0.43 -3.74
C LEU A 45 -0.67 0.60 -5.11
N VAL A 46 0.18 -0.33 -5.55
CA VAL A 46 0.81 -0.25 -6.89
C VAL A 46 -0.24 -0.15 -7.98
N VAL A 47 -1.24 -1.03 -7.97
CA VAL A 47 -2.29 -1.06 -8.99
C VAL A 47 -3.13 0.23 -8.98
N VAL A 48 -3.61 0.65 -7.81
CA VAL A 48 -4.48 1.83 -7.70
C VAL A 48 -3.74 3.12 -8.04
N VAL A 49 -2.46 3.23 -7.66
CA VAL A 49 -1.63 4.38 -8.02
C VAL A 49 -1.34 4.40 -9.51
N GLN A 50 -1.04 3.25 -10.13
CA GLN A 50 -0.85 3.17 -11.57
C GLN A 50 -2.10 3.67 -12.32
N GLU A 51 -3.29 3.17 -11.97
CA GLU A 51 -4.54 3.62 -12.59
C GLU A 51 -4.77 5.12 -12.44
N TYR A 52 -4.39 5.70 -11.29
CA TYR A 52 -4.46 7.13 -11.08
C TYR A 52 -3.49 7.89 -11.98
N LEU A 53 -2.22 7.46 -12.04
CA LEU A 53 -1.18 8.13 -12.82
C LEU A 53 -1.46 8.05 -14.33
N GLU A 54 -1.96 6.93 -14.84
CA GLU A 54 -2.35 6.79 -16.25
C GLU A 54 -3.42 7.80 -16.70
N GLY A 55 -4.28 8.26 -15.77
CA GLY A 55 -5.31 9.26 -16.05
C GLY A 55 -4.90 10.71 -15.77
N ASN A 56 -3.83 10.95 -15.01
CA ASN A 56 -3.53 12.26 -14.42
C ASN A 56 -2.09 12.74 -14.59
N SER A 57 -1.18 11.87 -15.04
CA SER A 57 0.26 12.12 -15.14
C SER A 57 0.81 11.72 -16.51
N SER A 58 2.10 12.00 -16.74
CA SER A 58 2.77 11.59 -17.99
C SER A 58 3.12 10.10 -17.99
N PRO A 59 3.30 9.46 -19.15
CA PRO A 59 3.79 8.07 -19.23
C PRO A 59 5.13 7.87 -18.50
N GLU A 60 6.00 8.88 -18.51
CA GLU A 60 7.30 8.86 -17.83
C GLU A 60 7.15 8.77 -16.30
N ASP A 61 6.15 9.46 -15.73
CA ASP A 61 5.85 9.39 -14.29
C ASP A 61 5.31 8.00 -13.90
N VAL A 62 4.51 7.38 -14.77
CA VAL A 62 3.98 6.02 -14.58
C VAL A 62 5.13 5.01 -14.60
N GLU A 63 6.03 5.12 -15.58
CA GLU A 63 7.20 4.25 -15.70
C GLU A 63 8.11 4.39 -14.48
N LEU A 64 8.43 5.62 -14.06
CA LEU A 64 9.27 5.88 -12.89
C LEU A 64 8.66 5.29 -11.61
N PHE A 65 7.35 5.43 -11.41
CA PHE A 65 6.67 4.82 -10.27
C PHE A 65 6.83 3.30 -10.26
N PHE A 66 6.67 2.64 -11.41
CA PHE A 66 6.80 1.19 -11.51
C PHE A 66 8.24 0.72 -11.32
N GLU A 67 9.24 1.46 -11.80
CA GLU A 67 10.65 1.15 -11.55
C GLU A 67 10.99 1.16 -10.05
N VAL A 68 10.40 2.09 -9.29
CA VAL A 68 10.68 2.23 -7.86
C VAL A 68 9.84 1.27 -7.01
N HIS A 69 8.55 1.12 -7.33
CA HIS A 69 7.58 0.45 -6.45
C HIS A 69 6.88 -0.77 -7.06
N GLY A 70 7.03 -1.02 -8.36
CA GLY A 70 6.31 -2.08 -9.08
C GLY A 70 6.70 -3.50 -8.70
N HIS A 71 7.84 -3.66 -8.03
CA HIS A 71 8.33 -4.96 -7.54
C HIS A 71 8.25 -5.04 -6.02
N GLU A 72 7.84 -6.21 -5.54
CA GLU A 72 7.88 -6.51 -4.11
C GLU A 72 9.32 -6.40 -3.57
N PRO A 73 9.57 -5.60 -2.54
CA PRO A 73 10.89 -5.48 -1.93
C PRO A 73 11.19 -6.66 -1.00
N THR A 74 12.48 -6.82 -0.66
CA THR A 74 12.92 -7.83 0.32
C THR A 74 12.23 -7.67 1.68
N ASP A 75 12.09 -6.42 2.12
CA ASP A 75 11.35 -6.05 3.32
C ASP A 75 9.95 -5.59 2.92
N VAL A 76 9.02 -6.55 2.92
CA VAL A 76 7.62 -6.34 2.52
C VAL A 76 6.89 -5.43 3.50
N ASP A 77 7.31 -5.40 4.77
CA ASP A 77 6.56 -4.73 5.84
C ASP A 77 6.60 -3.20 5.68
N VAL A 78 7.69 -2.68 5.11
CA VAL A 78 7.88 -1.25 4.82
C VAL A 78 7.27 -0.81 3.48
N TRP A 79 6.98 -1.75 2.57
CA TRP A 79 6.58 -1.44 1.19
C TRP A 79 5.37 -0.49 1.10
N PRO A 80 4.26 -0.71 1.86
CA PRO A 80 3.13 0.22 1.80
C PRO A 80 3.49 1.61 2.30
N ALA A 81 4.35 1.73 3.32
CA ALA A 81 4.75 3.02 3.87
C ALA A 81 5.61 3.81 2.88
N GLU A 82 6.50 3.13 2.14
CA GLU A 82 7.32 3.75 1.10
C GLU A 82 6.47 4.32 -0.03
N ILE A 83 5.48 3.54 -0.52
CA ILE A 83 4.55 4.01 -1.54
C ILE A 83 3.77 5.22 -1.02
N LEU A 84 3.16 5.12 0.18
CA LEU A 84 2.36 6.20 0.75
C LEU A 84 3.16 7.49 0.97
N ALA A 85 4.45 7.38 1.32
CA ALA A 85 5.34 8.52 1.46
C ALA A 85 5.55 9.23 0.14
N ASP A 86 5.74 8.48 -0.95
CA ASP A 86 5.95 9.07 -2.26
C ASP A 86 4.67 9.71 -2.83
N LEU A 87 3.51 9.08 -2.63
CA LEU A 87 2.21 9.70 -2.93
C LEU A 87 2.03 11.04 -2.19
N GLY A 88 2.48 11.10 -0.93
CA GLY A 88 2.45 12.31 -0.10
C GLY A 88 3.15 13.52 -0.73
N ARG A 89 4.17 13.28 -1.58
CA ARG A 89 4.95 14.32 -2.26
C ARG A 89 4.32 14.78 -3.56
N GLN A 90 3.74 13.85 -4.33
CA GLN A 90 3.40 14.08 -5.73
C GLN A 90 1.88 14.24 -5.98
N ILE A 91 1.04 13.68 -5.11
CA ILE A 91 -0.40 13.58 -5.35
C ILE A 91 -1.20 14.52 -4.43
N PRO A 92 -2.22 15.24 -4.95
CA PRO A 92 -3.12 16.06 -4.14
C PRO A 92 -3.80 15.29 -3.00
N ALA A 93 -4.07 15.97 -1.88
CA ALA A 93 -4.60 15.33 -0.67
C ALA A 93 -5.90 14.54 -0.89
N ASP A 94 -6.83 15.05 -1.70
CA ASP A 94 -8.11 14.39 -1.98
C ASP A 94 -7.92 13.08 -2.77
N ALA A 95 -7.03 13.09 -3.77
CA ALA A 95 -6.69 11.90 -4.54
C ALA A 95 -5.96 10.86 -3.68
N ARG A 96 -5.07 11.28 -2.76
CA ARG A 96 -4.42 10.35 -1.82
C ARG A 96 -5.42 9.60 -0.96
N ARG A 97 -6.49 10.26 -0.53
CA ARG A 97 -7.54 9.62 0.27
C ARG A 97 -8.26 8.55 -0.55
N ASP A 98 -8.69 8.88 -1.76
CA ASP A 98 -9.37 7.94 -2.66
C ASP A 98 -8.48 6.71 -2.96
N ILE A 99 -7.20 6.94 -3.27
CA ILE A 99 -6.23 5.86 -3.50
C ILE A 99 -6.11 4.94 -2.28
N ARG A 100 -6.02 5.49 -1.07
CA ARG A 100 -5.93 4.69 0.18
C ARG A 100 -7.19 3.87 0.42
N ASP A 101 -8.36 4.45 0.21
CA ASP A 101 -9.64 3.76 0.42
C ASP A 101 -9.81 2.62 -0.60
N ARG A 102 -9.51 2.87 -1.89
CA ARG A 102 -9.56 1.84 -2.95
C ARG A 102 -8.51 0.73 -2.74
N ALA A 103 -7.29 1.08 -2.35
CA ALA A 103 -6.24 0.11 -2.07
C ALA A 103 -6.60 -0.76 -0.85
N LEU A 104 -7.22 -0.20 0.18
CA LEU A 104 -7.73 -0.95 1.32
C LEU A 104 -8.79 -1.97 0.89
N GLU A 105 -9.77 -1.57 0.07
CA GLU A 105 -10.81 -2.46 -0.43
C GLU A 105 -10.24 -3.60 -1.28
N ALA A 106 -9.32 -3.30 -2.19
CA ALA A 106 -8.65 -4.30 -3.02
C ALA A 106 -7.81 -5.28 -2.18
N ALA A 107 -7.05 -4.79 -1.18
CA ALA A 107 -6.29 -5.63 -0.28
C ALA A 107 -7.19 -6.53 0.57
N LEU A 108 -8.32 -6.02 1.07
CA LEU A 108 -9.33 -6.81 1.78
C LEU A 108 -9.88 -7.94 0.89
N GLN A 109 -10.21 -7.64 -0.35
CA GLN A 109 -10.70 -8.64 -1.30
C GLN A 109 -9.65 -9.72 -1.54
N TYR A 110 -8.39 -9.33 -1.75
CA TYR A 110 -7.28 -10.25 -1.94
C TYR A 110 -7.12 -11.21 -0.75
N VAL A 111 -7.03 -10.68 0.48
CA VAL A 111 -6.84 -11.49 1.69
C VAL A 111 -8.02 -12.42 1.93
N ARG A 112 -9.26 -11.96 1.67
CA ARG A 112 -10.47 -12.81 1.80
C ARG A 112 -10.53 -13.93 0.77
N SER A 113 -10.03 -13.69 -0.44
CA SER A 113 -10.05 -14.66 -1.52
C SER A 113 -8.91 -15.67 -1.44
N SER A 114 -7.81 -15.29 -0.78
CA SER A 114 -6.64 -16.14 -0.59
C SER A 114 -6.86 -17.07 0.60
N SER A 115 -6.69 -18.38 0.39
CA SER A 115 -6.80 -19.37 1.47
C SER A 115 -5.65 -19.21 2.46
N PRO A 116 -5.88 -19.28 3.79
CA PRO A 116 -4.81 -19.22 4.80
C PRO A 116 -3.71 -20.27 4.62
N LEU A 117 -4.05 -21.39 3.99
CA LEU A 117 -3.10 -22.47 3.66
C LEU A 117 -2.09 -22.08 2.56
N ALA A 118 -2.34 -21.00 1.81
CA ALA A 118 -1.45 -20.49 0.77
C ALA A 118 -0.42 -19.49 1.31
N TRP A 119 -0.43 -19.21 2.61
CA TRP A 119 0.44 -18.23 3.27
C TRP A 119 1.65 -18.86 4.00
N GLY A 120 1.75 -20.20 3.96
CA GLY A 120 2.82 -20.98 4.59
C GLY A 120 4.08 -21.13 3.75
#